data_AF-A0A2T5X4T1-F1
#
_entry.id   AF-A0A2T5X4T1-F1
#
_cell.length_a   1.000
_cell.length_b   1.000
_cell.length_c   1.000
_cell.angle_alpha   90.00
_cell.angle_beta   90.00
_cell.angle_gamma   90.00
#
_symmetry.space_group_name_H-M   'P 1'
#
loop_
_entity.id
_entity.type
_entity.pdbx_description
1 polymer ?
#
loop_
_entity_poly.entity_id
_entity_poly.type
_entity_poly.pdbx_seq_one_letter_code
_entity_poly.pdbx_strand_id
1 'polypeptide(L)' 'MPTLTALAKDERTARQLLAVTGSPGDISTGALLSRVGAVEAIALIERDIAVPGMDAVESAVWLRI' A
#
# COMPACT_ATOMS: atom_id res chain seq x y z
N MET A 1 -16.36 10.97 3.08
CA MET A 1 -15.49 9.88 3.54
C MET A 1 -14.06 10.42 3.56
N PRO A 2 -13.30 10.31 4.67
CA PRO A 2 -11.88 10.62 4.62
C PRO A 2 -11.19 9.68 3.63
N THR A 3 -10.28 10.20 2.82
CA THR A 3 -9.48 9.38 1.91
C THR A 3 -8.40 8.63 2.68
N LEU A 4 -7.91 7.52 2.13
CA LEU A 4 -6.83 6.73 2.70
C LEU A 4 -5.56 7.59 2.85
N THR A 5 -5.25 8.40 1.84
CA THR A 5 -4.18 9.40 1.88
C THR A 5 -4.37 10.49 2.95
N ALA A 6 -5.61 10.90 3.26
CA ALA A 6 -5.86 11.88 4.32
C ALA A 6 -5.55 11.32 5.72
N LEU A 7 -5.59 9.99 5.89
CA LEU A 7 -5.23 9.30 7.13
C LEU A 7 -3.73 8.96 7.19
N ALA A 8 -3.10 8.63 6.06
CA ALA A 8 -1.69 8.27 5.94
C ALA A 8 -0.74 9.48 5.93
N LYS A 9 -0.81 10.32 6.96
CA LYS A 9 -0.04 11.59 7.04
C LYS A 9 1.46 11.40 7.25
N ASP A 10 1.85 10.26 7.79
CA ASP A 10 3.23 9.89 8.03
C ASP A 10 3.44 8.38 7.88
N GLU A 11 4.71 8.00 7.80
CA GLU A 11 5.16 6.62 7.64
C GLU A 11 4.65 5.67 8.72
N ARG A 12 4.50 6.14 9.97
CA ARG A 12 4.02 5.29 11.06
C ARG A 12 2.52 5.05 10.91
N THR A 13 1.72 6.09 10.69
CA THR A 13 0.27 5.95 10.50
C THR A 13 -0.05 5.17 9.23
N ALA A 14 0.70 5.37 8.14
CA ALA A 14 0.54 4.60 6.92
C ALA A 14 0.82 3.10 7.12
N ARG A 15 1.88 2.74 7.86
CA ARG A 15 2.12 1.33 8.23
C ARG A 15 1.02 0.75 9.11
N GLN A 16 0.46 1.53 10.02
CA GLN A 16 -0.67 1.10 10.85
C GLN A 16 -1.92 0.86 10.01
N LEU A 17 -2.22 1.73 9.03
CA LEU A 17 -3.31 1.53 8.08
C LEU A 17 -3.09 0.27 7.25
N LEU A 18 -1.92 0.10 6.64
CA LEU A 18 -1.58 -1.10 5.86
C LEU A 18 -1.64 -2.38 6.69
N ALA A 19 -1.33 -2.35 7.99
CA ALA A 19 -1.45 -3.52 8.85
C ALA A 19 -2.91 -3.89 9.19
N VAL A 20 -3.84 -2.94 9.07
CA VAL A 20 -5.27 -3.14 9.35
C VAL A 20 -6.03 -3.52 8.08
N THR A 21 -5.62 -3.01 6.91
CA THR A 21 -6.22 -3.34 5.61
C THR A 21 -5.53 -4.55 4.97
N GLY A 22 -4.20 -4.56 4.97
CA GLY A 22 -3.36 -5.58 4.35
C GLY A 22 -3.34 -6.94 5.04
N SER A 23 -2.87 -7.95 4.32
CA SER A 23 -2.50 -9.24 4.91
C SER A 23 -1.15 -9.12 5.61
N PRO A 24 -1.06 -9.25 6.94
CA PRO A 24 0.20 -9.10 7.66
C PRO A 24 1.20 -10.17 7.22
N GLY A 25 2.44 -9.77 6.88
CA GLY A 25 3.52 -10.69 6.52
C GLY A 25 3.64 -11.03 5.03
N ASP A 26 2.85 -10.37 4.17
CA ASP A 26 3.04 -10.48 2.72
C ASP A 26 4.40 -9.91 2.27
N ILE A 27 5.20 -10.74 1.61
CA ILE A 27 6.53 -10.41 1.09
C ILE A 27 6.44 -9.26 0.08
N SER A 28 5.38 -9.24 -0.75
CA SER A 28 5.21 -8.24 -1.80
C SER A 28 5.01 -6.84 -1.20
N THR A 29 4.23 -6.76 -0.13
CA THR A 29 4.05 -5.54 0.67
C THR A 29 5.36 -5.10 1.31
N GLY A 30 6.13 -6.01 1.90
CA GLY A 30 7.45 -5.68 2.47
C GLY A 30 8.44 -5.13 1.44
N ALA A 31 8.50 -5.75 0.27
CA ALA A 31 9.32 -5.30 -0.85
C ALA A 31 8.89 -3.91 -1.35
N LEU A 32 7.58 -3.69 -1.54
CA LEU A 32 7.05 -2.39 -1.93
C LEU A 32 7.39 -1.30 -0.90
N LEU A 33 7.20 -1.57 0.39
CA LEU A 33 7.54 -0.64 1.47
C LEU A 33 9.02 -0.23 1.45
N SER A 34 9.93 -1.18 1.19
CA SER A 34 11.37 -0.88 1.05
C SER A 34 11.69 -0.01 -0.16
N ARG A 35 10.81 0.02 -1.17
CA ARG A 35 11.03 0.73 -2.43
C ARG A 35 10.42 2.12 -2.46
N VAL A 36 9.19 2.28 -1.96
CA VAL A 36 8.42 3.54 -2.07
C VAL A 36 7.98 4.11 -0.72
N GLY A 37 8.15 3.39 0.38
CA GLY A 37 7.63 3.79 1.70
C GLY A 37 6.13 3.53 1.85
N ALA A 38 5.63 3.70 3.08
CA ALA A 38 4.25 3.36 3.40
C ALA A 38 3.25 4.41 2.93
N VAL A 39 3.62 5.69 2.93
CA VAL A 39 2.72 6.77 2.49
C VAL A 39 2.40 6.64 1.00
N GLU A 40 3.43 6.43 0.16
CA GLU A 40 3.21 6.26 -1.28
C GLU A 40 2.49 4.94 -1.58
N ALA A 41 2.75 3.86 -0.83
CA ALA A 41 2.00 2.61 -0.95
C ALA A 41 0.49 2.83 -0.74
N ILE A 42 0.08 3.60 0.28
CA ILE A 42 -1.32 3.97 0.49
C ILE A 42 -1.87 4.79 -0.70
N ALA A 43 -1.07 5.71 -1.25
CA ALA A 43 -1.48 6.50 -2.42
C ALA A 43 -1.69 5.62 -3.67
N LEU A 44 -0.91 4.54 -3.83
CA LEU A 44 -1.10 3.58 -4.92
C LEU A 44 -2.42 2.83 -4.80
N ILE A 45 -2.80 2.39 -3.59
CA ILE A 45 -4.12 1.78 -3.33
C ILE A 45 -5.24 2.74 -3.73
N GLU A 46 -5.13 4.00 -3.34
CA GLU A 46 -6.18 4.99 -3.63
C GLU A 46 -6.26 5.36 -5.12
N ARG A 47 -5.12 5.39 -5.83
CA ARG A 47 -5.05 5.72 -7.26
C ARG A 47 -5.42 4.54 -8.17
N ASP A 48 -5.37 3.32 -7.65
CA ASP A 48 -5.62 2.07 -8.39
C ASP A 48 -4.76 1.97 -9.67
N ILE A 49 -3.45 2.20 -9.51
CA ILE A 49 -2.47 2.18 -10.61
C ILE A 49 -1.41 1.09 -10.41
N ALA A 50 -0.66 0.79 -11.47
CA ALA A 50 0.40 -0.21 -11.46
C ALA A 50 1.37 -0.05 -10.27
N VAL A 51 1.63 -1.15 -9.57
CA VAL A 51 2.46 -1.16 -8.36
C VAL A 51 3.93 -1.44 -8.73
N PRO A 52 4.88 -0.59 -8.32
CA PRO A 52 6.28 -0.74 -8.70
C PRO A 52 6.90 -2.09 -8.29
N GLY A 53 7.29 -2.89 -9.29
CA GLY A 53 7.94 -4.18 -9.07
C GLY A 53 6.98 -5.37 -8.97
N MET A 54 5.69 -5.14 -9.23
CA MET A 54 4.69 -6.19 -9.39
C MET A 54 4.28 -6.30 -10.86
N ASP A 55 3.91 -7.49 -11.30
CA ASP A 55 3.22 -7.65 -12.58
C ASP A 55 1.75 -7.15 -12.49
N ALA A 56 1.00 -7.24 -13.59
CA ALA A 56 -0.38 -6.76 -13.64
C ALA A 56 -1.33 -7.56 -12.72
N VAL A 57 -1.11 -8.86 -12.58
CA VAL A 57 -1.93 -9.74 -11.72
C VAL A 57 -1.59 -9.49 -10.26
N GLU A 58 -0.30 -9.46 -9.93
CA GLU A 58 0.18 -9.14 -8.59
C GLU A 58 -0.30 -7.76 -8.13
N SER A 59 -0.22 -6.74 -9.00
CA SER A 59 -0.72 -5.39 -8.71
C SER A 59 -2.23 -5.42 -8.42
N ALA A 60 -3.01 -6.11 -9.25
CA ALA A 60 -4.47 -6.17 -9.08
C ALA A 60 -4.88 -6.90 -7.79
N VAL A 61 -4.14 -7.93 -7.38
CA VAL A 61 -4.35 -8.64 -6.11
C VAL A 61 -3.99 -7.72 -4.94
N TRP A 62 -2.86 -7.04 -5.03
CA TRP A 62 -2.38 -6.16 -3.96
C TRP A 62 -3.27 -4.93 -3.75
N LEU A 63 -3.76 -4.29 -4.81
CA LEU A 63 -4.66 -3.12 -4.72
C LEU A 63 -6.04 -3.46 -4.12
N ARG A 64 -6.32 -4.75 -3.90
CA ARG A 64 -7.58 -5.25 -3.34
C ARG A 64 -7.53 -5.45 -1.82
N ILE A 65 -6.37 -5.25 -1.18
CA ILE A 65 -6.19 -5.41 0.26
C ILE A 65 -6.80 -4.27 1.08
#